data_AF-A0A812TH80-F1
#
_entry.id   AF-A0A812TH80-F1
#
_cell.length_a   1.000
_cell.length_b   1.000
_cell.length_c   1.000
_cell.angle_alpha   90.00
_cell.angle_beta   90.00
_cell.angle_gamma   90.00
#
_symmetry.space_group_name_H-M   'P 1'
#
loop_
_entity.id
_entity.type
_entity.pdbx_description
1 polymer ?
#
loop_
_entity_poly.entity_id
_entity_poly.type
_entity_poly.pdbx_seq_one_letter_code
_entity_poly.pdbx_strand_id
1 'polypeptide(L)'
;MCLHFVFTEIALCSFPDLLQVPPPELGLDLMPAPLTDEALSAGDGNVAQQKVIELASRGIRIRHLLDFYEEMLGREFFDPERSTTHDVVRHAIIPMTLQGVLPAEGSEEILLWTEDAGVTKFESVQHGIAYASMVNQLKPVFALKMVTHAWGNVFRNLLAAVFADALGQETYDKVLQLLEEPGLKTIRFQLAALHQLDYPYWICAFSVNQHAGICDRAPSHDSLGRQITACPCKTPKFLTGEHCEMNKFDDMINYLRQSNAAARKRGDETQRFGQVVAIDMGFELFSRIWCVAELVEAEKLHLPQALKMHSQSSREQCVLKLHELDVRSAQASFEADRQLVLDKIQDVDLFNDKLRDLLLTRLNGFLVAELLVGLVSVEELLATVLDTI
;
A
#
# COMPACT_ATOMS: atom_id res chain seq x y z
N MET A 1 22.91 -31.39 -8.71
CA MET A 1 22.46 -30.68 -9.94
C MET A 1 21.21 -31.28 -10.61
N CYS A 2 20.77 -32.51 -10.29
CA CYS A 2 19.52 -33.08 -10.86
C CYS A 2 18.23 -32.84 -10.05
N LEU A 3 18.30 -32.40 -8.78
CA LEU A 3 17.11 -32.20 -7.94
C LEU A 3 16.36 -30.88 -8.20
N HIS A 4 16.98 -29.91 -8.89
CA HIS A 4 16.37 -28.60 -9.16
C HIS A 4 15.53 -28.57 -10.45
N PHE A 5 15.71 -29.57 -11.33
CA PHE A 5 14.94 -29.65 -12.59
C PHE A 5 13.59 -30.35 -12.41
N VAL A 6 13.47 -31.25 -11.42
CA VAL A 6 12.27 -32.06 -11.19
C VAL A 6 11.14 -31.27 -10.53
N PHE A 7 11.46 -30.26 -9.69
CA PHE A 7 10.44 -29.43 -9.03
C PHE A 7 9.71 -28.49 -9.99
N THR A 8 10.33 -28.09 -11.10
CA THR A 8 9.73 -27.14 -12.06
C THR A 8 8.75 -27.83 -13.02
N GLU A 9 8.93 -29.12 -13.33
CA GLU A 9 8.02 -29.86 -14.21
C GLU A 9 6.81 -30.47 -13.48
N ILE A 10 6.94 -30.94 -12.23
CA ILE A 10 5.81 -31.57 -11.51
C ILE A 10 4.70 -30.56 -11.18
N ALA A 11 5.05 -29.28 -10.95
CA ALA A 11 4.07 -28.22 -10.74
C ALA A 11 3.25 -27.88 -12.00
N LEU A 12 3.76 -28.18 -13.20
CA LEU A 12 3.07 -27.94 -14.47
C LEU A 12 2.19 -29.12 -14.91
N CYS A 13 2.41 -30.33 -14.39
CA CYS A 13 1.71 -31.53 -14.86
C CYS A 13 0.45 -31.92 -14.06
N SER A 14 0.24 -31.38 -12.85
CA SER A 14 -0.83 -31.89 -11.96
C SER A 14 -2.11 -31.04 -11.93
N PHE A 15 -2.14 -29.83 -12.52
CA PHE A 15 -3.34 -28.98 -12.54
C PHE A 15 -3.47 -28.10 -13.79
N PRO A 16 -3.64 -28.68 -15.01
CA PRO A 16 -3.88 -27.85 -16.19
C PRO A 16 -5.25 -27.16 -16.19
N ASP A 17 -6.27 -27.72 -15.50
CA ASP A 17 -7.68 -27.33 -15.70
C ASP A 17 -8.33 -26.52 -14.56
N LEU A 18 -7.63 -26.24 -13.46
CA LEU A 18 -8.19 -25.45 -12.34
C LEU A 18 -7.88 -23.94 -12.41
N LEU A 19 -7.25 -23.48 -13.50
CA LEU A 19 -6.90 -22.07 -13.74
C LEU A 19 -7.45 -21.48 -15.04
N GLN A 20 -8.28 -22.18 -15.84
CA GLN A 20 -8.73 -21.67 -17.15
C GLN A 20 -10.20 -21.92 -17.52
N VAL A 21 -11.15 -21.54 -16.67
CA VAL A 21 -12.49 -21.22 -17.16
C VAL A 21 -12.88 -19.81 -16.73
N PRO A 22 -12.78 -18.80 -17.62
CA PRO A 22 -13.38 -17.50 -17.35
C PRO A 22 -14.91 -17.66 -17.24
N PRO A 23 -15.58 -16.97 -16.30
CA PRO A 23 -17.04 -16.96 -16.26
C PRO A 23 -17.62 -16.39 -17.58
N PRO A 24 -18.84 -16.79 -17.98
CA PRO A 24 -19.46 -16.32 -19.22
C PRO A 24 -19.53 -14.79 -19.24
N GLU A 25 -19.11 -14.18 -20.34
CA GLU A 25 -19.16 -12.74 -20.56
C GLU A 25 -20.61 -12.23 -20.48
N LEU A 26 -20.95 -11.53 -19.39
CA LEU A 26 -22.11 -10.66 -19.36
C LEU A 26 -21.73 -9.39 -20.13
N GLY A 27 -22.17 -9.36 -21.39
CA GLY A 27 -21.91 -8.30 -22.37
C GLY A 27 -22.34 -6.91 -21.90
N LEU A 28 -21.42 -6.21 -21.24
CA LEU A 28 -21.45 -4.76 -21.07
C LEU A 28 -20.18 -4.20 -21.70
N ASP A 29 -20.24 -4.05 -23.03
CA ASP A 29 -19.30 -3.23 -23.80
C ASP A 29 -19.50 -1.76 -23.43
N LEU A 30 -18.69 -1.28 -22.50
CA LEU A 30 -18.37 0.14 -22.35
C LEU A 30 -16.85 0.26 -22.39
N MET A 31 -16.31 0.34 -23.60
CA MET A 31 -14.91 0.70 -23.84
C MET A 31 -14.74 2.21 -23.67
N PRO A 32 -13.88 2.72 -22.77
CA PRO A 32 -13.23 3.99 -23.00
C PRO A 32 -12.09 3.81 -24.00
N ALA A 33 -11.92 4.80 -24.87
CA ALA A 33 -10.86 4.85 -25.88
C ALA A 33 -9.46 4.72 -25.25
N PRO A 34 -8.46 4.20 -25.99
CA PRO A 34 -7.09 4.09 -25.49
C PRO A 34 -6.53 5.49 -25.23
N LEU A 35 -6.06 5.73 -24.01
CA LEU A 35 -5.40 6.98 -23.64
C LEU A 35 -4.00 7.00 -24.29
N THR A 36 -3.82 7.86 -25.30
CA THR A 36 -2.51 8.27 -25.83
C THR A 36 -1.89 9.33 -24.93
N ASP A 37 -0.57 9.55 -25.03
CA ASP A 37 0.20 10.57 -24.30
C ASP A 37 -0.34 12.01 -24.45
N GLU A 38 -1.28 12.24 -25.37
CA GLU A 38 -1.99 13.51 -25.58
C GLU A 38 -3.00 13.84 -24.47
N ALA A 39 -3.41 12.86 -23.63
CA ALA A 39 -4.30 13.11 -22.49
C ALA A 39 -3.66 13.95 -21.37
N LEU A 40 -2.33 14.16 -21.41
CA LEU A 40 -1.60 15.01 -20.47
C LEU A 40 -1.59 16.50 -20.87
N SER A 41 -2.07 16.87 -22.07
CA SER A 41 -1.94 18.25 -22.59
C SER A 41 -3.24 18.97 -22.97
N ALA A 42 -4.42 18.43 -22.64
CA ALA A 42 -5.69 19.13 -22.85
C ALA A 42 -6.13 19.88 -21.57
N GLY A 43 -5.84 21.18 -21.55
CA GLY A 43 -6.29 22.11 -20.50
C GLY A 43 -7.81 22.32 -20.54
N ASP A 44 -8.56 21.41 -19.92
CA ASP A 44 -9.84 21.64 -19.23
C ASP A 44 -10.34 20.35 -18.50
N GLY A 45 -9.39 19.51 -18.08
CA GLY A 45 -9.71 18.28 -17.35
C GLY A 45 -10.17 18.57 -15.92
N ASN A 46 -11.25 17.93 -15.48
CA ASN A 46 -11.76 17.97 -14.11
C ASN A 46 -10.59 17.86 -13.11
N VAL A 47 -10.37 18.91 -12.30
CA VAL A 47 -9.28 19.01 -11.31
C VAL A 47 -9.27 17.79 -10.39
N ALA A 48 -10.44 17.28 -10.01
CA ALA A 48 -10.55 16.08 -9.19
C ALA A 48 -9.98 14.86 -9.93
N GLN A 49 -10.27 14.70 -11.22
CA GLN A 49 -9.74 13.60 -12.03
C GLN A 49 -8.22 13.67 -12.19
N GLN A 50 -7.67 14.87 -12.41
CA GLN A 50 -6.21 15.05 -12.44
C GLN A 50 -5.58 14.65 -11.11
N LYS A 51 -6.21 15.01 -9.99
CA LYS A 51 -5.75 14.62 -8.66
C LYS A 51 -5.82 13.10 -8.43
N VAL A 52 -6.83 12.42 -8.97
CA VAL A 52 -6.93 10.94 -8.95
C VAL A 52 -5.74 10.32 -9.68
N ILE A 53 -5.44 10.77 -10.90
CA ILE A 53 -4.33 10.25 -11.72
C ILE A 53 -2.99 10.49 -11.02
N GLU A 54 -2.79 11.72 -10.53
CA GLU A 54 -1.60 12.09 -9.77
C GLU A 54 -1.41 11.17 -8.56
N LEU A 55 -2.46 10.97 -7.75
CA LEU A 55 -2.41 10.10 -6.58
C LEU A 55 -2.14 8.63 -6.94
N ALA A 56 -2.76 8.13 -8.01
CA ALA A 56 -2.58 6.76 -8.51
C ALA A 56 -1.15 6.49 -9.00
N SER A 57 -0.50 7.51 -9.57
CA SER A 57 0.87 7.43 -10.10
C SER A 57 1.97 7.41 -9.04
N ARG A 58 1.62 7.38 -7.74
CA ARG A 58 2.56 7.44 -6.62
C ARG A 58 2.72 6.09 -5.90
N GLY A 59 2.87 5.03 -6.67
CA GLY A 59 3.30 3.72 -6.16
C GLY A 59 4.76 3.76 -5.69
N ILE A 60 5.09 2.96 -4.69
CA ILE A 60 6.43 2.79 -4.13
C ILE A 60 6.90 1.36 -4.34
N ARG A 61 8.12 1.20 -4.88
CA ARG A 61 8.72 -0.11 -5.12
C ARG A 61 9.26 -0.72 -3.81
N ILE A 62 9.26 -2.04 -3.73
CA ILE A 62 9.82 -2.81 -2.61
C ILE A 62 11.26 -2.39 -2.27
N ARG A 63 12.12 -2.16 -3.27
CA ARG A 63 13.50 -1.70 -3.03
C ARG A 63 13.56 -0.41 -2.20
N HIS A 64 12.67 0.55 -2.46
CA HIS A 64 12.65 1.83 -1.75
C HIS A 64 12.13 1.66 -0.33
N LEU A 65 11.23 0.70 -0.09
CA LEU A 65 10.77 0.35 1.26
C LEU A 65 11.89 -0.28 2.09
N LEU A 66 12.70 -1.16 1.48
CA LEU A 66 13.88 -1.75 2.13
C LEU A 66 14.91 -0.66 2.47
N ASP A 67 15.24 0.20 1.51
CA ASP A 67 16.18 1.31 1.70
C ASP A 67 15.69 2.26 2.80
N PHE A 68 14.40 2.61 2.79
CA PHE A 68 13.80 3.46 3.83
C PHE A 68 13.89 2.81 5.22
N TYR A 69 13.55 1.52 5.34
CA TYR A 69 13.58 0.84 6.63
C TYR A 69 15.00 0.69 7.17
N GLU A 70 15.97 0.35 6.31
CA GLU A 70 17.39 0.31 6.65
C GLU A 70 17.87 1.65 7.23
N GLU A 71 17.44 2.76 6.61
CA GLU A 71 17.73 4.10 7.11
C GLU A 71 17.08 4.37 8.49
N MET A 72 15.86 3.87 8.72
CA MET A 72 15.16 4.05 10.00
C MET A 72 15.85 3.35 11.16
N LEU A 73 16.47 2.19 10.95
CA LEU A 73 17.17 1.44 12.02
C LEU A 73 18.31 2.25 12.68
N GLY A 74 18.84 3.27 12.00
CA GLY A 74 19.88 4.16 12.55
C GLY A 74 19.34 5.45 13.19
N ARG A 75 18.02 5.68 13.22
CA ARG A 75 17.42 6.93 13.70
C ARG A 75 17.06 6.84 15.18
N GLU A 76 17.47 7.83 15.97
CA GLU A 76 17.23 7.88 17.43
C GLU A 76 15.73 7.87 17.81
N PHE A 77 14.87 8.44 16.97
CA PHE A 77 13.43 8.47 17.23
C PHE A 77 12.75 7.11 16.97
N PHE A 78 13.38 6.21 16.22
CA PHE A 78 12.75 4.99 15.75
C PHE A 78 13.05 3.81 16.68
N ASP A 79 11.99 3.23 17.24
CA ASP A 79 12.01 1.98 17.98
C ASP A 79 11.24 0.92 17.17
N PRO A 80 11.90 -0.10 16.59
CA PRO A 80 11.24 -1.08 15.73
C PRO A 80 10.07 -1.82 16.38
N GLU A 81 10.06 -1.93 17.71
CA GLU A 81 9.02 -2.64 18.47
C GLU A 81 7.84 -1.76 18.85
N ARG A 82 8.00 -0.43 18.80
CA ARG A 82 7.04 0.50 19.42
C ARG A 82 6.64 1.67 18.54
N SER A 83 7.53 2.14 17.66
CA SER A 83 7.23 3.27 16.77
C SER A 83 6.12 2.90 15.81
N THR A 84 5.06 3.70 15.85
CA THR A 84 3.91 3.54 14.98
C THR A 84 4.18 4.15 13.61
N THR A 85 3.31 3.84 12.65
CA THR A 85 3.40 4.47 11.32
C THR A 85 3.15 5.98 11.42
N HIS A 86 2.30 6.43 12.34
CA HIS A 86 2.13 7.85 12.63
C HIS A 86 3.45 8.51 13.04
N ASP A 87 4.21 7.88 13.94
CA ASP A 87 5.49 8.43 14.41
C ASP A 87 6.50 8.54 13.27
N VAL A 88 6.61 7.48 12.45
CA VAL A 88 7.50 7.46 11.28
C VAL A 88 7.10 8.50 10.24
N VAL A 89 5.80 8.72 10.01
CA VAL A 89 5.32 9.77 9.12
C VAL A 89 5.79 11.15 9.59
N ARG A 90 5.67 11.41 10.89
CA ARG A 90 5.97 12.72 11.50
C ARG A 90 7.46 12.99 11.63
N HIS A 91 8.25 11.98 12.00
CA HIS A 91 9.67 12.14 12.29
C HIS A 91 10.60 11.85 11.11
N ALA A 92 10.16 11.09 10.11
CA ALA A 92 10.96 10.79 8.92
C ALA A 92 10.30 11.26 7.64
N ILE A 93 9.11 10.76 7.29
CA ILE A 93 8.54 11.00 5.96
C ILE A 93 8.35 12.49 5.68
N ILE A 94 7.68 13.23 6.56
CA ILE A 94 7.46 14.68 6.38
C ILE A 94 8.78 15.45 6.32
N PRO A 95 9.73 15.29 7.27
CA PRO A 95 11.03 15.96 7.20
C PRO A 95 11.84 15.61 5.94
N MET A 96 11.87 14.35 5.53
CA MET A 96 12.66 13.88 4.39
C MET A 96 12.11 14.40 3.05
N THR A 97 10.80 14.60 2.95
CA THR A 97 10.17 15.04 1.69
C THR A 97 9.95 16.54 1.61
N LEU A 98 10.51 17.30 2.55
CA LEU A 98 10.56 18.75 2.50
C LEU A 98 11.64 19.19 1.50
N GLN A 99 11.22 19.66 0.33
CA GLN A 99 12.15 20.22 -0.65
C GLN A 99 12.39 21.71 -0.37
N GLY A 100 13.66 22.10 -0.31
CA GLY A 100 14.04 23.47 -0.63
C GLY A 100 13.85 23.68 -2.12
N VAL A 101 13.54 24.91 -2.56
CA VAL A 101 13.64 25.26 -3.99
C VAL A 101 15.09 25.01 -4.40
N LEU A 102 15.36 23.92 -5.12
CA LEU A 102 16.55 23.86 -5.95
C LEU A 102 16.32 24.89 -7.05
N PRO A 103 17.24 25.86 -7.28
CA PRO A 103 17.19 26.61 -8.51
C PRO A 103 17.21 25.59 -9.64
N ALA A 104 16.29 25.71 -10.59
CA ALA A 104 16.22 24.80 -11.73
C ALA A 104 17.63 24.71 -12.35
N GLU A 105 18.12 23.50 -12.63
CA GLU A 105 19.39 23.33 -13.33
C GLU A 105 19.31 24.12 -14.64
N GLY A 106 20.05 25.23 -14.72
CA GLY A 106 20.04 26.16 -15.85
C GLY A 106 19.40 27.54 -15.61
N SER A 107 18.83 27.83 -14.43
CA SER A 107 18.57 29.23 -14.08
C SER A 107 19.87 29.85 -13.59
N GLU A 108 20.56 30.59 -14.49
CA GLU A 108 21.52 31.60 -14.07
C GLU A 108 20.90 32.39 -12.91
N GLU A 109 21.69 32.65 -11.86
CA GLU A 109 21.32 33.60 -10.83
C GLU A 109 20.79 34.86 -11.51
N ILE A 110 19.47 35.06 -11.53
CA ILE A 110 18.88 36.34 -11.89
C ILE A 110 19.12 37.25 -10.68
N LEU A 111 20.37 37.69 -10.53
CA LEU A 111 20.73 38.92 -9.83
C LEU A 111 20.17 40.08 -10.65
N LEU A 112 18.89 40.37 -10.46
CA LEU A 112 18.30 41.63 -10.90
C LEU A 112 18.90 42.73 -10.05
N TRP A 113 19.91 43.41 -10.61
CA TRP A 113 20.39 44.68 -10.09
C TRP A 113 19.29 45.72 -10.28
N THR A 114 18.58 46.06 -9.21
CA THR A 114 17.82 47.31 -9.17
C THR A 114 18.69 48.36 -8.48
N GLU A 115 19.01 49.44 -9.19
CA GLU A 115 19.95 50.47 -8.74
C GLU A 115 19.53 51.22 -7.47
N ASP A 116 18.32 50.99 -6.91
CA ASP A 116 17.77 51.83 -5.83
C ASP A 116 17.12 51.12 -4.61
N ALA A 117 17.26 49.81 -4.41
CA ALA A 117 16.78 49.20 -3.16
C ALA A 117 17.55 47.92 -2.81
N GLY A 118 17.99 47.82 -1.55
CA GLY A 118 18.86 46.76 -1.04
C GLY A 118 18.41 45.33 -1.35
N VAL A 119 19.40 44.44 -1.36
CA VAL A 119 19.28 42.99 -1.59
C VAL A 119 18.01 42.41 -0.97
N THR A 120 17.02 42.10 -1.80
CA THR A 120 15.88 41.27 -1.39
C THR A 120 16.35 39.82 -1.43
N LYS A 121 16.58 39.27 -0.25
CA LYS A 121 16.90 37.85 -0.07
C LYS A 121 15.72 37.05 -0.63
N PHE A 122 15.93 36.29 -1.71
CA PHE A 122 14.94 35.31 -2.15
C PHE A 122 14.77 34.30 -1.03
N GLU A 123 13.66 34.39 -0.29
CA GLU A 123 13.27 33.33 0.62
C GLU A 123 12.90 32.12 -0.23
N SER A 124 13.76 31.10 -0.24
CA SER A 124 13.45 29.83 -0.87
C SER A 124 12.21 29.25 -0.18
N VAL A 125 11.07 29.28 -0.88
CA VAL A 125 9.81 28.78 -0.33
C VAL A 125 9.87 27.26 -0.29
N GLN A 126 10.08 26.68 0.89
CA GLN A 126 10.10 25.23 1.06
C GLN A 126 8.72 24.62 0.76
N HIS A 127 8.68 23.72 -0.20
CA HIS A 127 7.49 22.95 -0.58
C HIS A 127 7.78 21.47 -0.36
N GLY A 128 6.81 20.76 0.20
CA GLY A 128 6.91 19.32 0.39
C GLY A 128 6.11 18.51 -0.61
N ILE A 129 6.64 17.33 -0.93
CA ILE A 129 6.06 16.36 -1.86
C ILE A 129 5.76 15.03 -1.16
N ALA A 130 5.06 14.12 -1.85
CA ALA A 130 4.89 12.74 -1.38
C ALA A 130 6.22 11.98 -1.43
N TYR A 131 6.43 11.04 -0.50
CA TYR A 131 7.66 10.26 -0.43
C TYR A 131 7.86 9.39 -1.68
N ALA A 132 6.79 8.74 -2.14
CA ALA A 132 6.83 7.95 -3.37
C ALA A 132 7.25 8.80 -4.58
N SER A 133 6.76 10.04 -4.69
CA SER A 133 7.19 10.98 -5.75
C SER A 133 8.68 11.31 -5.64
N MET A 134 9.20 11.52 -4.44
CA MET A 134 10.62 11.81 -4.21
C MET A 134 11.52 10.65 -4.65
N VAL A 135 11.27 9.43 -4.15
CA VAL A 135 12.13 8.27 -4.45
C VAL A 135 12.01 7.78 -5.90
N ASN A 136 10.87 8.05 -6.54
CA ASN A 136 10.69 7.77 -7.98
C ASN A 136 11.19 8.91 -8.88
N GLN A 137 11.81 9.96 -8.33
CA GLN A 137 12.30 11.12 -9.10
C GLN A 137 11.20 11.76 -9.96
N LEU A 138 10.01 11.91 -9.36
CA LEU A 138 8.79 12.43 -9.97
C LEU A 138 8.26 11.63 -11.17
N LYS A 139 8.84 10.46 -11.47
CA LYS A 139 8.34 9.57 -12.53
C LYS A 139 7.10 8.82 -12.02
N PRO A 140 6.06 8.69 -12.86
CA PRO A 140 4.87 7.95 -12.48
C PRO A 140 5.19 6.47 -12.28
N VAL A 141 4.69 5.90 -11.19
CA VAL A 141 4.74 4.48 -10.88
C VAL A 141 3.34 4.06 -10.45
N PHE A 142 2.65 3.28 -11.29
CA PHE A 142 1.34 2.73 -10.94
C PHE A 142 1.53 1.47 -10.09
N ALA A 143 0.82 1.41 -8.96
CA ALA A 143 0.89 0.25 -8.08
C ALA A 143 0.12 -0.95 -8.64
N LEU A 144 0.63 -2.13 -8.34
CA LEU A 144 -0.06 -3.41 -8.59
C LEU A 144 -0.87 -3.86 -7.37
N LYS A 145 -0.53 -3.36 -6.18
CA LYS A 145 -1.32 -3.61 -4.97
C LYS A 145 -1.44 -2.36 -4.13
N MET A 146 -2.63 -2.09 -3.60
CA MET A 146 -2.83 -1.11 -2.52
C MET A 146 -2.68 -1.79 -1.17
N VAL A 147 -2.11 -1.10 -0.18
CA VAL A 147 -1.97 -1.61 1.19
C VAL A 147 -2.90 -0.85 2.12
N THR A 148 -3.84 -1.59 2.71
CA THR A 148 -4.70 -1.10 3.80
C THR A 148 -4.03 -1.40 5.14
N HIS A 149 -3.83 -0.35 5.94
CA HIS A 149 -3.21 -0.45 7.26
C HIS A 149 -3.70 0.66 8.19
N ALA A 150 -3.61 0.44 9.51
CA ALA A 150 -3.86 1.49 10.48
C ALA A 150 -2.56 2.24 10.82
N TRP A 151 -2.65 3.55 11.00
CA TRP A 151 -1.49 4.39 11.33
C TRP A 151 -0.97 4.19 12.76
N GLY A 152 -1.84 3.71 13.66
CA GLY A 152 -1.46 3.32 15.02
C GLY A 152 -0.64 2.03 15.08
N ASN A 153 -0.57 1.28 13.99
CA ASN A 153 0.19 0.03 13.94
C ASN A 153 1.69 0.31 14.02
N VAL A 154 2.39 -0.58 14.74
CA VAL A 154 3.87 -0.63 14.74
C VAL A 154 4.35 -0.69 13.30
N PHE A 155 5.19 0.27 12.92
CA PHE A 155 5.61 0.48 11.54
C PHE A 155 6.38 -0.72 10.98
N ARG A 156 7.22 -1.37 11.81
CA ARG A 156 7.92 -2.61 11.47
C ARG A 156 6.95 -3.70 11.00
N ASN A 157 5.79 -3.84 11.65
CA ASN A 157 4.79 -4.85 11.30
C ASN A 157 4.12 -4.56 9.95
N LEU A 158 3.88 -3.28 9.64
CA LEU A 158 3.38 -2.88 8.32
C LEU A 158 4.34 -3.34 7.22
N LEU A 159 5.64 -3.05 7.36
CA LEU A 159 6.62 -3.47 6.36
C LEU A 159 6.81 -4.98 6.32
N ALA A 160 6.78 -5.67 7.47
CA ALA A 160 6.81 -7.12 7.51
C ALA A 160 5.64 -7.73 6.71
N ALA A 161 4.43 -7.19 6.84
CA ALA A 161 3.27 -7.62 6.08
C ALA A 161 3.43 -7.42 4.56
N VAL A 162 3.96 -6.27 4.13
CA VAL A 162 4.22 -5.97 2.71
C VAL A 162 5.31 -6.89 2.14
N PHE A 163 6.40 -7.12 2.88
CA PHE A 163 7.45 -8.03 2.44
C PHE A 163 7.00 -9.49 2.46
N ALA A 164 6.19 -9.91 3.43
CA ALA A 164 5.55 -11.22 3.42
C ALA A 164 4.67 -11.40 2.19
N ASP A 165 3.91 -10.38 1.79
CA ASP A 165 3.15 -10.41 0.54
C ASP A 165 4.03 -10.59 -0.69
N ALA A 166 5.09 -9.79 -0.82
CA ALA A 166 6.03 -9.89 -1.92
C ALA A 166 6.79 -11.24 -1.95
N LEU A 167 7.04 -11.84 -0.79
CA LEU A 167 7.66 -13.17 -0.65
C LEU A 167 6.65 -14.32 -0.84
N GLY A 168 5.36 -14.04 -1.05
CA GLY A 168 4.31 -15.06 -1.15
C GLY A 168 4.01 -15.78 0.18
N GLN A 169 4.38 -15.19 1.32
CA GLN A 169 4.13 -15.74 2.65
C GLN A 169 2.77 -15.28 3.18
N GLU A 170 2.04 -16.18 3.83
CA GLU A 170 0.72 -15.88 4.40
C GLU A 170 0.82 -15.06 5.69
N THR A 171 1.77 -15.43 6.56
CA THR A 171 2.05 -14.73 7.81
C THR A 171 3.32 -13.90 7.72
N TYR A 172 3.44 -12.89 8.58
CA TYR A 172 4.60 -12.01 8.59
C TYR A 172 5.54 -12.18 9.80
N ASP A 173 5.28 -13.10 10.74
CA ASP A 173 6.15 -13.42 11.88
C ASP A 173 7.59 -13.77 11.48
N LYS A 174 7.76 -14.63 10.47
CA LYS A 174 9.09 -15.03 9.98
C LYS A 174 9.85 -13.87 9.35
N VAL A 175 9.14 -13.04 8.58
CA VAL A 175 9.70 -11.83 7.97
C VAL A 175 10.07 -10.83 9.07
N LEU A 176 9.21 -10.69 10.07
CA LEU A 176 9.42 -9.78 11.20
C LEU A 176 10.73 -10.07 11.92
N GLN A 177 11.03 -11.35 12.17
CA GLN A 177 12.30 -11.80 12.78
C GLN A 177 13.55 -11.45 11.95
N LEU A 178 13.38 -11.23 10.64
CA LEU A 178 14.46 -10.88 9.72
C LEU A 178 14.58 -9.36 9.49
N LEU A 179 13.73 -8.52 10.08
CA LEU A 179 13.76 -7.06 9.91
C LEU A 179 14.80 -6.34 10.80
N GLU A 180 15.96 -6.96 10.95
CA GLU A 180 17.18 -6.42 11.58
C GLU A 180 18.39 -6.96 10.82
N GLU A 181 19.54 -6.30 10.90
CA GLU A 181 20.77 -6.85 10.32
C GLU A 181 21.25 -8.07 11.12
N PRO A 182 21.70 -9.17 10.47
CA PRO A 182 21.90 -9.34 9.02
C PRO A 182 20.68 -9.85 8.24
N GLY A 183 19.54 -10.07 8.89
CA GLY A 183 18.32 -10.62 8.26
C GLY A 183 17.73 -9.75 7.15
N LEU A 184 17.89 -8.41 7.22
CA LEU A 184 17.35 -7.52 6.20
C LEU A 184 18.00 -7.76 4.83
N LYS A 185 19.30 -8.08 4.80
CA LYS A 185 20.00 -8.56 3.60
C LYS A 185 19.43 -9.86 3.06
N THR A 186 19.02 -10.78 3.93
CA THR A 186 18.36 -12.03 3.53
C THR A 186 17.03 -11.75 2.83
N ILE A 187 16.20 -10.87 3.38
CA ILE A 187 14.94 -10.44 2.75
C ILE A 187 15.22 -9.82 1.36
N ARG A 188 16.18 -8.89 1.28
CA ARG A 188 16.57 -8.24 0.02
C ARG A 188 17.02 -9.27 -1.02
N PHE A 189 17.84 -10.24 -0.62
CA PHE A 189 18.31 -11.31 -1.50
C PHE A 189 17.17 -12.20 -2.02
N GLN A 190 16.25 -12.62 -1.14
CA GLN A 190 15.09 -13.44 -1.53
C GLN A 190 14.17 -12.70 -2.50
N LEU A 191 13.88 -11.43 -2.23
CA LEU A 191 13.06 -10.60 -3.12
C LEU A 191 13.73 -10.36 -4.47
N ALA A 192 15.06 -10.22 -4.50
CA ALA A 192 15.81 -10.12 -5.75
C ALA A 192 15.72 -11.42 -6.57
N ALA A 193 15.87 -12.57 -5.92
CA ALA A 193 15.77 -13.89 -6.55
C ALA A 193 14.37 -14.16 -7.13
N LEU A 194 13.32 -13.58 -6.53
CA LEU A 194 11.94 -13.64 -7.00
C LEU A 194 11.57 -12.52 -8.00
N HIS A 195 12.51 -11.65 -8.38
CA HIS A 195 12.27 -10.47 -9.21
C HIS A 195 11.20 -9.50 -8.65
N GLN A 196 11.08 -9.42 -7.32
CA GLN A 196 10.05 -8.63 -6.62
C GLN A 196 10.52 -7.23 -6.18
N LEU A 197 11.81 -6.91 -6.30
CA LEU A 197 12.35 -5.62 -5.84
C LEU A 197 11.69 -4.41 -6.51
N ASP A 198 11.23 -4.55 -7.75
CA ASP A 198 10.55 -3.50 -8.49
C ASP A 198 9.03 -3.53 -8.40
N TYR A 199 8.47 -4.48 -7.65
CA TYR A 199 7.03 -4.61 -7.49
C TYR A 199 6.48 -3.37 -6.77
N PRO A 200 5.54 -2.62 -7.39
CA PRO A 200 5.06 -1.37 -6.83
C PRO A 200 3.80 -1.56 -5.98
N TYR A 201 3.85 -1.02 -4.77
CA TYR A 201 2.74 -0.95 -3.82
C TYR A 201 2.25 0.49 -3.68
N TRP A 202 0.96 0.70 -3.41
CA TRP A 202 0.44 1.99 -2.98
C TRP A 202 0.21 1.92 -1.47
N ILE A 203 0.88 2.77 -0.71
CA ILE A 203 0.81 2.78 0.76
C ILE A 203 0.58 4.23 1.18
N CYS A 204 -0.54 4.53 1.84
CA CYS A 204 -0.96 5.91 2.06
C CYS A 204 0.09 6.76 2.80
N ALA A 205 0.85 6.18 3.73
CA ALA A 205 1.94 6.86 4.43
C ALA A 205 3.00 7.45 3.47
N PHE A 206 3.28 6.76 2.36
CA PHE A 206 4.30 7.15 1.37
C PHE A 206 3.72 7.84 0.12
N SER A 207 2.53 7.42 -0.31
CA SER A 207 1.91 7.83 -1.57
C SER A 207 1.12 9.14 -1.47
N VAL A 208 0.53 9.43 -0.30
CA VAL A 208 -0.16 10.70 -0.04
C VAL A 208 0.86 11.80 0.22
N ASN A 209 0.62 12.99 -0.32
CA ASN A 209 1.44 14.15 0.01
C ASN A 209 1.08 14.66 1.41
N GLN A 210 1.83 14.19 2.40
CA GLN A 210 1.64 14.56 3.81
C GLN A 210 1.75 16.07 4.04
N HIS A 211 2.47 16.79 3.17
CA HIS A 211 2.57 18.25 3.22
C HIS A 211 1.34 18.96 2.70
N ALA A 212 0.55 18.36 1.81
CA ALA A 212 -0.71 18.91 1.35
C ALA A 212 -1.89 18.56 2.28
N GLY A 213 -1.68 17.64 3.22
CA GLY A 213 -2.68 17.21 4.19
C GLY A 213 -2.40 17.72 5.61
N ILE A 214 -1.46 17.05 6.28
CA ILE A 214 -1.43 17.01 7.76
C ILE A 214 -0.20 17.64 8.40
N CYS A 215 0.83 18.05 7.64
CA CYS A 215 2.14 18.39 8.20
C CYS A 215 2.15 19.59 9.17
N ASP A 216 1.15 20.47 9.10
CA ASP A 216 0.97 21.65 9.96
C ASP A 216 0.10 21.38 11.20
N ARG A 217 -0.51 20.19 11.30
CA ARG A 217 -1.41 19.78 12.39
C ARG A 217 -0.84 18.60 13.16
N ALA A 218 0.44 18.67 13.52
CA ALA A 218 1.05 17.63 14.34
C ALA A 218 0.55 17.71 15.79
N PRO A 219 0.31 16.56 16.47
CA PRO A 219 0.22 16.56 17.92
C PRO A 219 1.56 17.01 18.53
N SER A 220 1.57 17.41 19.79
CA SER A 220 2.78 17.89 20.45
C SER A 220 3.83 16.78 20.67
N HIS A 221 3.37 15.54 20.82
CA HIS A 221 4.23 14.38 21.06
C HIS A 221 3.81 13.16 20.24
N ASP A 222 4.77 12.29 19.98
CA ASP A 222 4.59 10.98 19.35
C ASP A 222 4.04 9.94 20.36
N SER A 223 3.84 8.70 19.90
CA SER A 223 3.33 7.62 20.76
C SER A 223 4.27 7.23 21.93
N LEU A 224 5.53 7.67 21.88
CA LEU A 224 6.59 7.37 22.83
C LEU A 224 6.93 8.59 23.72
N GLY A 225 6.17 9.68 23.59
CA GLY A 225 6.35 10.90 24.36
C GLY A 225 7.47 11.80 23.86
N ARG A 226 7.99 11.60 22.65
CA ARG A 226 8.97 12.49 22.02
C ARG A 226 8.28 13.66 21.35
N GLN A 227 8.89 14.84 21.42
CA GLN A 227 8.32 16.05 20.84
C GLN A 227 8.32 15.99 19.30
N ILE A 228 7.18 16.33 18.68
CA ILE A 228 7.08 16.46 17.22
C ILE A 228 7.29 17.92 16.82
N THR A 229 8.22 18.15 15.89
CA THR A 229 8.46 19.48 15.32
C THR A 229 7.43 19.79 14.23
N ALA A 230 6.81 20.96 14.31
CA ALA A 230 5.90 21.44 13.27
C ALA A 230 6.64 21.64 11.94
N CYS A 231 6.00 21.27 10.83
CA CYS A 231 6.59 21.45 9.51
C CYS A 231 6.55 22.94 9.07
N PRO A 232 7.67 23.52 8.62
CA PRO A 232 7.71 24.93 8.21
C PRO A 232 7.28 25.18 6.76
N CYS A 233 6.86 24.15 6.01
CA CYS A 233 6.58 24.26 4.58
C CYS A 233 5.41 25.20 4.27
N LYS A 234 5.40 25.71 3.04
CA LYS A 234 4.30 26.55 2.53
C LYS A 234 3.37 25.80 1.57
N THR A 235 3.49 24.47 1.49
CA THR A 235 2.57 23.65 0.68
C THR A 235 1.13 23.92 1.11
N PRO A 236 0.24 24.31 0.19
CA PRO A 236 -1.18 24.52 0.47
C PRO A 236 -1.84 23.27 1.06
N LYS A 237 -2.76 23.47 2.01
CA LYS A 237 -3.47 22.38 2.70
C LYS A 237 -4.84 22.15 2.08
N PHE A 238 -5.11 20.93 1.65
CA PHE A 238 -6.37 20.53 1.03
C PHE A 238 -6.99 19.38 1.82
N LEU A 239 -7.91 19.70 2.71
CA LEU A 239 -8.60 18.70 3.55
C LEU A 239 -9.97 18.29 3.01
N THR A 240 -10.53 19.10 2.10
CA THR A 240 -11.79 18.84 1.41
C THR A 240 -11.70 19.32 -0.04
N GLY A 241 -12.73 19.03 -0.84
CA GLY A 241 -12.86 19.53 -2.22
C GLY A 241 -12.04 18.76 -3.26
N GLU A 242 -11.79 19.40 -4.40
CA GLU A 242 -11.21 18.77 -5.60
C GLU A 242 -9.71 18.48 -5.48
N HIS A 243 -8.99 19.21 -4.63
CA HIS A 243 -7.55 19.03 -4.42
C HIS A 243 -7.17 18.14 -3.23
N CYS A 244 -8.12 17.85 -2.33
CA CYS A 244 -7.89 16.96 -1.18
C CYS A 244 -7.58 15.55 -1.66
N GLU A 245 -6.48 14.90 -1.25
CA GLU A 245 -6.17 13.55 -1.75
C GLU A 245 -7.02 12.46 -1.08
N MET A 246 -7.38 12.65 0.19
CA MET A 246 -8.03 11.63 1.03
C MET A 246 -9.44 11.29 0.56
N ASN A 247 -10.18 12.25 -0.01
CA ASN A 247 -11.52 11.98 -0.55
C ASN A 247 -11.50 11.43 -1.99
N LYS A 248 -10.33 11.09 -2.57
CA LYS A 248 -10.20 10.41 -3.88
C LYS A 248 -9.75 8.96 -3.78
N PHE A 249 -9.70 8.37 -2.59
CA PHE A 249 -9.20 7.00 -2.45
C PHE A 249 -10.02 6.00 -3.28
N ASP A 250 -11.35 6.08 -3.22
CA ASP A 250 -12.26 5.23 -4.02
C ASP A 250 -11.98 5.37 -5.53
N ASP A 251 -11.91 6.61 -6.02
CA ASP A 251 -11.64 6.92 -7.43
C ASP A 251 -10.23 6.46 -7.86
N MET A 252 -9.24 6.59 -6.98
CA MET A 252 -7.86 6.16 -7.21
C MET A 252 -7.74 4.64 -7.28
N ILE A 253 -8.43 3.91 -6.39
CA ILE A 253 -8.50 2.44 -6.42
C ILE A 253 -9.12 1.98 -7.74
N ASN A 254 -10.23 2.59 -8.14
CA ASN A 254 -10.90 2.26 -9.40
C ASN A 254 -10.02 2.60 -10.62
N TYR A 255 -9.33 3.73 -10.60
CA TYR A 255 -8.40 4.12 -11.66
C TYR A 255 -7.21 3.16 -11.78
N LEU A 256 -6.61 2.73 -10.66
CA LEU A 256 -5.54 1.73 -10.66
C LEU A 256 -6.03 0.39 -11.20
N ARG A 257 -7.23 -0.05 -10.82
CA ARG A 257 -7.84 -1.28 -11.36
C ARG A 257 -7.96 -1.21 -12.89
N GLN A 258 -8.51 -0.12 -13.41
CA GLN A 258 -8.73 0.07 -14.85
C GLN A 258 -7.40 0.18 -15.62
N SER A 259 -6.47 0.98 -15.10
CA SER A 259 -5.16 1.19 -15.71
C SER A 259 -4.35 -0.12 -15.80
N ASN A 260 -4.34 -0.90 -14.72
CA ASN A 260 -3.69 -2.22 -14.72
C ASN A 260 -4.40 -3.21 -15.63
N ALA A 261 -5.74 -3.20 -15.69
CA ALA A 261 -6.48 -4.04 -16.63
C ALA A 261 -6.16 -3.70 -18.10
N ALA A 262 -6.00 -2.42 -18.41
CA ALA A 262 -5.59 -1.97 -19.74
C ALA A 262 -4.14 -2.38 -20.07
N ALA A 263 -3.20 -2.21 -19.14
CA ALA A 263 -1.82 -2.66 -19.28
C ALA A 263 -1.74 -4.17 -19.54
N ARG A 264 -2.55 -4.97 -18.83
CA ARG A 264 -2.64 -6.43 -19.07
C ARG A 264 -3.15 -6.79 -20.44
N LYS A 265 -4.15 -6.08 -20.96
CA LYS A 265 -4.66 -6.31 -22.33
C LYS A 265 -3.61 -6.02 -23.40
N ARG A 266 -2.67 -5.09 -23.13
CA ARG A 266 -1.54 -4.78 -24.02
C ARG A 266 -0.34 -5.72 -23.86
N GLY A 267 -0.30 -6.52 -22.79
CA GLY A 267 0.84 -7.37 -22.46
C GLY A 267 1.96 -6.67 -21.69
N ASP A 268 1.75 -5.42 -21.27
CA ASP A 268 2.72 -4.65 -20.49
C ASP A 268 2.81 -5.14 -19.03
N GLU A 269 1.72 -5.73 -18.54
CA GLU A 269 1.58 -6.21 -17.17
C GLU A 269 0.90 -7.59 -17.16
N THR A 270 1.27 -8.43 -16.21
CA THR A 270 0.69 -9.78 -16.08
C THR A 270 -0.28 -9.84 -14.91
N GLN A 271 -0.04 -9.03 -13.87
CA GLN A 271 -0.76 -9.12 -12.61
C GLN A 271 -2.00 -8.23 -12.55
N ARG A 272 -3.07 -8.78 -11.97
CA ARG A 272 -4.26 -8.01 -11.62
C ARG A 272 -3.95 -7.07 -10.46
N PHE A 273 -4.48 -5.85 -10.53
CA PHE A 273 -4.46 -4.96 -9.38
C PHE A 273 -5.19 -5.60 -8.20
N GLY A 274 -4.58 -5.56 -7.01
CA GLY A 274 -5.12 -6.16 -5.79
C GLY A 274 -4.95 -5.29 -4.55
N GLN A 275 -5.27 -5.85 -3.39
CA GLN A 275 -5.13 -5.22 -2.09
C GLN A 275 -4.40 -6.15 -1.12
N VAL A 276 -3.49 -5.59 -0.34
CA VAL A 276 -2.89 -6.23 0.84
C VAL A 276 -3.53 -5.61 2.07
N VAL A 277 -4.00 -6.43 2.98
CA VAL A 277 -4.57 -6.00 4.27
C VAL A 277 -3.55 -6.35 5.35
N ALA A 278 -2.82 -5.33 5.83
CA ALA A 278 -1.78 -5.50 6.84
C ALA A 278 -2.40 -5.46 8.25
N ILE A 279 -2.85 -6.63 8.73
CA ILE A 279 -3.58 -6.78 9.99
C ILE A 279 -2.60 -6.73 11.16
N ASP A 280 -2.82 -5.80 12.08
CA ASP A 280 -2.04 -5.72 13.32
C ASP A 280 -2.43 -6.79 14.33
N MET A 281 -1.52 -7.05 15.27
CA MET A 281 -1.73 -8.04 16.34
C MET A 281 -2.90 -7.68 17.27
N GLY A 282 -3.27 -6.40 17.36
CA GLY A 282 -4.41 -5.92 18.15
C GLY A 282 -5.76 -6.07 17.44
N PHE A 283 -5.73 -6.25 16.11
CA PHE A 283 -6.88 -6.16 15.20
C PHE A 283 -7.51 -4.76 15.14
N GLU A 284 -6.74 -3.72 15.50
CA GLU A 284 -7.16 -2.32 15.48
C GLU A 284 -7.51 -1.83 14.08
N LEU A 285 -6.94 -2.43 13.03
CA LEU A 285 -7.30 -2.14 11.63
C LEU A 285 -8.81 -2.16 11.41
N PHE A 286 -9.52 -3.13 11.98
CA PHE A 286 -10.97 -3.25 11.80
C PHE A 286 -11.76 -2.22 12.62
N SER A 287 -11.12 -1.56 13.58
CA SER A 287 -11.71 -0.43 14.30
C SER A 287 -11.46 0.91 13.60
N ARG A 288 -10.78 0.95 12.45
CA ARG A 288 -10.50 2.19 11.71
C ARG A 288 -11.43 2.34 10.52
N ILE A 289 -12.24 3.39 10.52
CA ILE A 289 -13.32 3.56 9.54
C ILE A 289 -12.81 3.59 8.09
N TRP A 290 -11.67 4.25 7.86
CA TRP A 290 -11.03 4.33 6.55
C TRP A 290 -10.54 2.96 6.06
N CYS A 291 -9.95 2.15 6.95
CA CYS A 291 -9.51 0.79 6.59
C CYS A 291 -10.70 -0.09 6.22
N VAL A 292 -11.80 0.01 6.96
CA VAL A 292 -13.03 -0.73 6.68
C VAL A 292 -13.67 -0.29 5.36
N ALA A 293 -13.66 1.02 5.05
CA ALA A 293 -14.12 1.53 3.76
C ALA A 293 -13.30 0.95 2.59
N GLU A 294 -11.97 0.95 2.71
CA GLU A 294 -11.06 0.40 1.69
C GLU A 294 -11.28 -1.10 1.46
N LEU A 295 -11.56 -1.89 2.51
CA LEU A 295 -11.86 -3.32 2.38
C LEU A 295 -13.12 -3.57 1.55
N VAL A 296 -14.16 -2.78 1.79
CA VAL A 296 -15.43 -2.94 1.08
C VAL A 296 -15.37 -2.38 -0.33
N GLU A 297 -14.65 -1.28 -0.55
CA GLU A 297 -14.44 -0.78 -1.91
C GLU A 297 -13.67 -1.79 -2.76
N ALA A 298 -12.65 -2.44 -2.19
CA ALA A 298 -11.93 -3.52 -2.87
C ALA A 298 -12.84 -4.73 -3.19
N GLU A 299 -13.76 -5.10 -2.29
CA GLU A 299 -14.75 -6.17 -2.54
C GLU A 299 -15.67 -5.80 -3.71
N LYS A 300 -16.27 -4.59 -3.68
CA LYS A 300 -17.21 -4.13 -4.71
C LYS A 300 -16.57 -4.13 -6.10
N LEU A 301 -15.28 -3.81 -6.14
CA LEU A 301 -14.48 -3.79 -7.36
C LEU A 301 -13.92 -5.17 -7.74
N HIS A 302 -14.22 -6.20 -6.94
CA HIS A 302 -13.76 -7.59 -7.04
C HIS A 302 -12.24 -7.72 -7.15
N LEU A 303 -11.52 -6.94 -6.35
CA LEU A 303 -10.06 -7.00 -6.27
C LEU A 303 -9.62 -8.26 -5.52
N PRO A 304 -8.54 -8.93 -5.95
CA PRO A 304 -7.86 -9.91 -5.12
C PRO A 304 -7.38 -9.26 -3.82
N GLN A 305 -7.76 -9.81 -2.66
CA GLN A 305 -7.38 -9.31 -1.35
C GLN A 305 -6.51 -10.35 -0.62
N ALA A 306 -5.31 -9.95 -0.21
CA ALA A 306 -4.38 -10.77 0.56
C ALA A 306 -4.33 -10.27 2.02
N LEU A 307 -4.87 -11.06 2.95
CA LEU A 307 -4.83 -10.78 4.37
C LEU A 307 -3.48 -11.22 4.93
N LYS A 308 -2.73 -10.29 5.53
CA LYS A 308 -1.42 -10.57 6.14
C LYS A 308 -1.52 -10.42 7.63
N MET A 309 -1.35 -11.54 8.33
CA MET A 309 -1.47 -11.66 9.78
C MET A 309 -0.13 -11.99 10.40
N HIS A 310 0.03 -11.66 11.68
CA HIS A 310 1.30 -11.92 12.37
C HIS A 310 1.64 -13.42 12.33
N SER A 311 0.73 -14.27 12.79
CA SER A 311 0.96 -15.71 12.88
C SER A 311 -0.33 -16.50 12.70
N GLN A 312 -0.23 -17.83 12.53
CA GLN A 312 -1.39 -18.72 12.51
C GLN A 312 -2.20 -18.63 13.81
N SER A 313 -1.56 -18.55 14.99
CA SER A 313 -2.28 -18.38 16.26
C SER A 313 -3.05 -17.04 16.34
N SER A 314 -2.52 -15.98 15.73
CA SER A 314 -3.23 -14.70 15.62
C SER A 314 -4.49 -14.82 14.76
N ARG A 315 -4.52 -15.74 13.78
CA ARG A 315 -5.69 -15.98 12.93
C ARG A 315 -6.89 -16.50 13.73
N GLU A 316 -6.66 -17.47 14.60
CA GLU A 316 -7.72 -18.02 15.46
C GLU A 316 -8.33 -16.96 16.37
N GLN A 317 -7.48 -16.10 16.96
CA GLN A 317 -7.92 -14.99 17.80
C GLN A 317 -8.70 -13.93 17.02
N CYS A 318 -8.29 -13.66 15.78
CA CYS A 318 -8.98 -12.73 14.89
C CYS A 318 -10.40 -13.19 14.60
N VAL A 319 -10.60 -14.47 14.28
CA VAL A 319 -11.92 -15.03 13.98
C VAL A 319 -12.92 -14.72 15.09
N LEU A 320 -12.51 -14.84 16.36
CA LEU A 320 -13.35 -14.49 17.51
C LEU A 320 -13.72 -13.00 17.52
N LYS A 321 -12.76 -12.10 17.31
CA LYS A 321 -13.01 -10.65 17.27
C LYS A 321 -13.85 -10.21 16.06
N LEU A 322 -13.73 -10.92 14.94
CA LEU A 322 -14.47 -10.60 13.71
C LEU A 322 -15.97 -10.80 13.88
N HIS A 323 -16.42 -11.73 14.73
CA HIS A 323 -17.85 -11.87 15.02
C HIS A 323 -18.45 -10.63 15.69
N GLU A 324 -17.65 -9.88 16.44
CA GLU A 324 -18.07 -8.66 17.15
C GLU A 324 -17.87 -7.39 16.31
N LEU A 325 -17.31 -7.50 15.09
CA LEU A 325 -17.01 -6.36 14.25
C LEU A 325 -18.28 -5.62 13.84
N ASP A 326 -18.37 -4.33 14.17
CA ASP A 326 -19.41 -3.42 13.72
C ASP A 326 -18.78 -2.10 13.28
N VAL A 327 -18.96 -1.71 12.01
CA VAL A 327 -18.45 -0.45 11.44
C VAL A 327 -18.94 0.79 12.18
N ARG A 328 -20.07 0.73 12.88
CA ARG A 328 -20.56 1.82 13.74
C ARG A 328 -19.61 2.10 14.90
N SER A 329 -18.89 1.08 15.37
CA SER A 329 -17.89 1.23 16.44
C SER A 329 -16.54 1.75 15.93
N ALA A 330 -16.36 1.83 14.61
CA ALA A 330 -15.10 2.26 14.01
C ALA A 330 -14.83 3.75 14.24
N GLN A 331 -13.55 4.08 14.36
CA GLN A 331 -13.01 5.35 14.77
C GLN A 331 -12.30 6.06 13.62
N ALA A 332 -12.35 7.39 13.65
CA ALA A 332 -11.57 8.28 12.80
C ALA A 332 -10.87 9.32 13.66
N SER A 333 -9.76 9.86 13.16
CA SER A 333 -9.10 11.00 13.82
C SER A 333 -9.98 12.26 13.78
N PHE A 334 -10.85 12.39 12.76
CA PHE A 334 -11.85 13.44 12.65
C PHE A 334 -13.23 12.81 12.52
N GLU A 335 -14.17 13.20 13.40
CA GLU A 335 -15.52 12.63 13.40
C GLU A 335 -16.27 12.83 12.07
N ALA A 336 -15.97 13.92 11.35
CA ALA A 336 -16.52 14.17 10.02
C ALA A 336 -16.17 13.07 9.00
N ASP A 337 -14.99 12.47 9.12
CA ASP A 337 -14.56 11.36 8.26
C ASP A 337 -15.38 10.10 8.55
N ARG A 338 -15.66 9.84 9.83
CA ARG A 338 -16.51 8.72 10.25
C ARG A 338 -17.91 8.88 9.67
N GLN A 339 -18.49 10.07 9.81
CA GLN A 339 -19.80 10.36 9.23
C GLN A 339 -19.80 10.21 7.71
N LEU A 340 -18.80 10.73 7.01
CA LEU A 340 -18.68 10.63 5.56
C LEU A 340 -18.66 9.17 5.07
N VAL A 341 -17.93 8.29 5.76
CA VAL A 341 -17.91 6.87 5.40
C VAL A 341 -19.25 6.20 5.73
N LEU A 342 -19.82 6.46 6.90
CA LEU A 342 -21.10 5.87 7.30
C LEU A 342 -22.24 6.31 6.36
N ASP A 343 -22.24 7.56 5.89
CA ASP A 343 -23.22 8.08 4.94
C ASP A 343 -23.14 7.40 3.56
N LYS A 344 -21.98 6.85 3.19
CA LYS A 344 -21.82 6.05 1.97
C LYS A 344 -22.39 4.63 2.11
N ILE A 345 -22.69 4.19 3.33
CA ILE A 345 -23.21 2.84 3.61
C ILE A 345 -24.73 2.89 3.68
N GLN A 346 -25.39 2.35 2.64
CA GLN A 346 -26.85 2.34 2.55
C GLN A 346 -27.52 1.49 3.65
N ASP A 347 -26.97 0.31 3.91
CA ASP A 347 -27.44 -0.62 4.94
C ASP A 347 -26.24 -1.11 5.75
N VAL A 348 -26.16 -0.62 6.98
CA VAL A 348 -25.00 -0.84 7.86
C VAL A 348 -24.99 -2.27 8.42
N ASP A 349 -26.15 -2.90 8.63
CA ASP A 349 -26.20 -4.28 9.10
C ASP A 349 -25.78 -5.25 8.00
N LEU A 350 -26.31 -5.05 6.79
CA LEU A 350 -25.86 -5.81 5.61
C LEU A 350 -24.38 -5.60 5.33
N PHE A 351 -23.87 -4.38 5.50
CA PHE A 351 -22.45 -4.07 5.37
C PHE A 351 -21.61 -4.86 6.38
N ASN A 352 -22.01 -4.87 7.65
CA ASN A 352 -21.31 -5.64 8.68
C ASN A 352 -21.34 -7.13 8.39
N ASP A 353 -22.47 -7.69 7.98
CA ASP A 353 -22.57 -9.11 7.63
C ASP A 353 -21.67 -9.46 6.44
N LYS A 354 -21.64 -8.64 5.40
CA LYS A 354 -20.71 -8.82 4.27
C LYS A 354 -19.26 -8.69 4.67
N LEU A 355 -18.92 -7.75 5.54
CA LEU A 355 -17.54 -7.55 6.01
C LEU A 355 -17.08 -8.76 6.83
N ARG A 356 -17.94 -9.26 7.73
CA ARG A 356 -17.68 -10.47 8.52
C ARG A 356 -17.53 -11.68 7.60
N ASP A 357 -18.45 -11.87 6.66
CA ASP A 357 -18.38 -12.99 5.71
C ASP A 357 -17.15 -12.91 4.82
N LEU A 358 -16.80 -11.73 4.31
CA LEU A 358 -15.58 -11.50 3.54
C LEU A 358 -14.35 -11.92 4.35
N LEU A 359 -14.22 -11.45 5.58
CA LEU A 359 -13.06 -11.73 6.42
C LEU A 359 -13.05 -13.20 6.85
N LEU A 360 -14.17 -13.78 7.28
CA LEU A 360 -14.28 -15.19 7.69
C LEU A 360 -14.08 -16.14 6.52
N THR A 361 -14.70 -15.90 5.36
CA THR A 361 -14.52 -16.72 4.15
C THR A 361 -13.09 -16.67 3.65
N ARG A 362 -12.44 -15.51 3.69
CA ARG A 362 -11.01 -15.43 3.37
C ARG A 362 -10.21 -16.21 4.39
N LEU A 363 -10.42 -15.99 5.68
CA LEU A 363 -9.78 -16.75 6.75
C LEU A 363 -10.08 -18.26 6.71
N ASN A 364 -11.20 -18.71 6.12
CA ASN A 364 -11.59 -20.13 6.05
C ASN A 364 -11.19 -20.81 4.73
N GLY A 365 -11.12 -20.09 3.61
CA GLY A 365 -10.61 -20.59 2.33
C GLY A 365 -9.17 -21.13 2.43
N PHE A 366 -8.44 -20.69 3.45
CA PHE A 366 -7.12 -21.20 3.80
C PHE A 366 -7.11 -22.62 4.42
N LEU A 367 -8.18 -23.06 5.10
CA LEU A 367 -8.23 -24.43 5.66
C LEU A 367 -8.34 -25.50 4.56
N VAL A 368 -8.97 -25.17 3.44
CA VAL A 368 -9.10 -26.09 2.29
C VAL A 368 -7.77 -26.22 1.55
N ALA A 369 -6.99 -25.14 1.43
CA ALA A 369 -5.65 -25.18 0.85
C ALA A 369 -4.65 -25.96 1.71
N GLU A 370 -4.66 -25.78 3.04
CA GLU A 370 -3.83 -26.57 3.96
C GLU A 370 -4.24 -28.05 4.02
N LEU A 371 -5.54 -28.39 3.93
CA LEU A 371 -5.97 -29.80 3.82
C LEU A 371 -5.56 -30.42 2.48
N LEU A 372 -5.62 -29.67 1.38
CA LEU A 372 -5.22 -30.17 0.05
C LEU A 372 -3.70 -30.38 -0.05
N VAL A 373 -2.89 -29.51 0.57
CA VAL A 373 -1.44 -29.68 0.66
C VAL A 373 -1.07 -30.75 1.69
N GLY A 374 -1.81 -30.85 2.80
CA GLY A 374 -1.61 -31.86 3.84
C GLY A 374 -2.06 -33.28 3.46
N LEU A 375 -2.94 -33.42 2.46
CA LEU A 375 -3.33 -34.69 1.85
C LEU A 375 -2.32 -35.21 0.83
N VAL A 376 -1.35 -34.40 0.41
CA VAL A 376 -0.20 -34.85 -0.37
C VAL A 376 0.96 -35.04 0.60
N SER A 377 1.03 -36.22 1.21
CA SER A 377 2.15 -36.53 2.10
C SER A 377 3.47 -36.48 1.32
N VAL A 378 4.51 -35.92 1.93
CA VAL A 378 5.88 -35.95 1.35
C VAL A 378 6.34 -37.39 1.08
N GLU A 379 5.78 -38.37 1.81
CA GLU A 379 6.01 -39.80 1.61
C GLU A 379 5.38 -40.34 0.31
N GLU A 380 4.18 -39.91 -0.08
CA GLU A 380 3.57 -40.29 -1.37
C GLU A 380 4.29 -39.65 -2.56
N LEU A 381 4.78 -38.42 -2.40
CA LEU A 381 5.56 -37.74 -3.44
C LEU A 381 6.94 -38.40 -3.64
N LEU A 382 7.56 -38.88 -2.56
CA LEU A 382 8.81 -39.65 -2.61
C LEU A 382 8.60 -41.07 -3.17
N ALA A 383 7.49 -41.74 -2.85
CA ALA A 383 7.16 -43.06 -3.39
C ALA A 383 6.96 -43.00 -4.92
N THR A 384 6.27 -41.97 -5.42
CA THR A 384 6.03 -41.80 -6.86
C THR A 384 7.32 -41.49 -7.64
N VAL A 385 8.26 -40.75 -7.03
CA VAL A 385 9.57 -40.45 -7.65
C VAL A 385 10.50 -41.68 -7.63
N LEU A 386 10.40 -42.54 -6.62
CA LEU A 386 11.21 -43.76 -6.52
C LEU A 386 10.71 -44.89 -7.44
N ASP A 387 9.42 -44.94 -7.78
CA ASP A 387 8.87 -45.91 -8.74
C ASP A 387 9.13 -45.52 -10.21
N THR A 388 9.64 -44.30 -10.46
CA THR A 388 9.90 -43.77 -11.81
C THR A 388 11.41 -43.69 -12.13
N ILE A 389 12.28 -44.15 -11.23
CA ILE A 389 13.74 -44.33 -11.43
C ILE A 389 14.05 -45.82 -11.45
#